data_AF-A0A251ZAX5-F1
#
_entry.id   AF-A0A251ZAX5-F1
#
_cell.length_a   1.000
_cell.length_b   1.000
_cell.length_c   1.000
_cell.angle_alpha   90.00
_cell.angle_beta   90.00
_cell.angle_gamma   90.00
#
_symmetry.space_group_name_H-M   'P 1'
#
loop_
_entity.id
_entity.type
_entity.pdbx_description
1 polymer ?
#
loop_
_entity_poly.entity_id
_entity_poly.type
_entity_poly.pdbx_seq_one_letter_code
_entity_poly.pdbx_strand_id
1 'polypeptide(L)'
;MQRTQIYLSDSEKQGLQALAMSSGLSQSALIREAIDSFLERHQPVGRLARLRQARGLWAASEDLPSWPDLRSELNSEAPAVP
;
A
#
# COMPACT_ATOMS: atom_id res chain seq x y z
N MET A 1 3.37 -23.23 3.39
CA MET A 1 2.78 -22.85 2.08
C MET A 1 2.35 -24.09 1.33
N GLN A 2 1.24 -24.03 0.60
CA GLN A 2 0.82 -25.07 -0.34
C GLN A 2 1.18 -24.65 -1.77
N ARG A 3 1.66 -25.59 -2.59
CA ARG A 3 2.00 -25.32 -4.00
C ARG A 3 0.70 -25.25 -4.80
N THR A 4 0.48 -24.12 -5.47
CA THR A 4 -0.67 -23.90 -6.34
C THR A 4 -0.19 -23.54 -7.73
N GLN A 5 -0.76 -24.17 -8.74
CA GLN A 5 -0.52 -23.82 -10.13
C GLN A 5 -1.52 -22.74 -10.55
N ILE A 6 -1.02 -21.66 -11.14
CA ILE A 6 -1.82 -20.57 -11.69
C ILE A 6 -1.51 -20.45 -13.19
N TYR A 7 -2.54 -20.12 -13.97
CA TYR A 7 -2.38 -19.82 -15.38
C TYR A 7 -2.23 -18.31 -15.54
N LEU A 8 -1.25 -17.90 -16.33
CA LEU A 8 -0.97 -16.51 -16.67
C LEU A 8 -0.95 -16.42 -18.19
N SER A 9 -1.44 -15.32 -18.73
CA SER A 9 -1.16 -14.93 -20.10
C SER A 9 0.33 -14.64 -20.29
N ASP A 10 0.79 -14.66 -21.54
CA ASP A 10 2.18 -14.36 -21.85
C ASP A 10 2.58 -12.95 -21.43
N SER A 11 1.67 -11.97 -21.55
CA SER A 11 1.91 -10.59 -21.13
C SER A 11 2.05 -10.46 -19.62
N GLU A 12 1.18 -11.12 -18.83
CA GLU A 12 1.31 -11.15 -17.37
C GLU A 12 2.62 -11.78 -16.94
N LYS A 13 3.00 -12.91 -17.56
CA LYS A 13 4.27 -13.58 -17.27
C LYS A 13 5.48 -12.69 -17.56
N GLN A 14 5.48 -12.00 -18.70
CA GLN A 14 6.55 -11.06 -19.07
C GLN A 14 6.60 -9.86 -18.11
N GLY A 15 5.44 -9.29 -17.76
CA GLY A 15 5.35 -8.20 -16.79
C GLY A 15 5.90 -8.61 -15.42
N LEU A 16 5.58 -9.83 -14.98
CA LEU A 16 6.04 -10.36 -13.69
C LEU A 16 7.55 -10.66 -13.70
N GLN A 17 8.10 -11.09 -14.84
CA GLN A 17 9.56 -11.22 -15.05
C GLN A 17 10.26 -9.86 -14.97
N ALA A 18 9.75 -8.86 -15.67
CA ALA A 18 10.31 -7.52 -15.66
C ALA A 18 10.32 -6.92 -14.24
N LEU A 19 9.20 -7.07 -13.52
CA LEU A 19 9.07 -6.58 -12.15
C LEU A 19 9.99 -7.32 -11.17
N ALA A 20 10.17 -8.63 -11.33
CA ALA A 20 11.11 -9.41 -10.52
C ALA A 20 12.55 -8.92 -10.72
N MET A 21 12.94 -8.64 -11.97
CA MET A 21 14.27 -8.12 -12.28
C MET A 21 14.50 -6.73 -11.67
N SER A 22 13.52 -5.83 -11.73
CA SER A 22 13.68 -4.47 -11.20
C SER A 22 13.58 -4.39 -9.67
N SER A 23 12.81 -5.28 -9.03
CA SER A 23 12.61 -5.28 -7.57
C SER A 23 13.61 -6.15 -6.80
N GLY A 24 14.31 -7.07 -7.48
CA GLY A 24 15.14 -8.09 -6.82
C GLY A 24 14.33 -9.18 -6.11
N LEU A 25 12.99 -9.14 -6.20
CA LEU A 25 12.10 -10.14 -5.62
C LEU A 25 11.90 -11.31 -6.59
N SER A 26 11.62 -12.49 -6.03
CA SER A 26 11.23 -13.63 -6.85
C SER A 26 9.79 -13.47 -7.37
N GLN A 27 9.48 -14.12 -8.48
CA GLN A 27 8.12 -14.14 -9.03
C GLN A 27 7.09 -14.66 -8.03
N SER A 28 7.45 -15.69 -7.25
CA SER A 28 6.55 -16.26 -6.23
C SER A 28 6.35 -15.34 -5.02
N ALA A 29 7.28 -14.42 -4.74
CA ALA A 29 7.09 -13.36 -3.76
C ALA A 29 6.12 -12.31 -4.29
N LEU A 30 6.32 -11.83 -5.52
CA LEU A 30 5.45 -10.84 -6.17
C LEU A 30 4.00 -11.33 -6.31
N ILE A 31 3.80 -12.57 -6.78
CA ILE A 31 2.46 -13.17 -6.90
C ILE A 31 1.77 -13.21 -5.54
N ARG A 32 2.50 -13.55 -4.48
CA ARG A 32 1.95 -13.62 -3.13
C ARG A 32 1.56 -12.25 -2.61
N GLU A 33 2.45 -11.27 -2.75
CA GLU A 33 2.16 -9.88 -2.36
C GLU A 33 0.94 -9.32 -3.08
N ALA A 34 0.80 -9.62 -4.38
CA ALA A 34 -0.37 -9.23 -5.16
C ALA A 34 -1.66 -9.88 -4.64
N ILE A 35 -1.62 -11.18 -4.33
CA ILE A 35 -2.76 -11.92 -3.75
C ILE A 35 -3.11 -11.38 -2.36
N ASP A 36 -2.12 -11.21 -1.48
CA ASP A 36 -2.33 -10.70 -0.12
C ASP A 36 -2.95 -9.31 -0.16
N SER A 37 -2.40 -8.41 -0.99
CA SER A 37 -2.92 -7.05 -1.18
C SER A 37 -4.31 -7.03 -1.82
N PHE A 38 -4.63 -8.00 -2.70
CA PHE A 38 -5.96 -8.14 -3.26
C PHE A 38 -6.95 -8.59 -2.18
N LEU A 39 -6.63 -9.63 -1.43
CA LEU A 39 -7.48 -10.15 -0.36
C LEU A 39 -7.71 -9.08 0.73
N GLU A 40 -6.68 -8.34 1.13
CA GLU A 40 -6.81 -7.28 2.13
C GLU A 40 -7.77 -6.16 1.66
N ARG A 41 -7.71 -5.78 0.38
CA ARG A 41 -8.63 -4.79 -0.20
C ARG A 41 -10.08 -5.26 -0.23
N HIS A 42 -10.30 -6.57 -0.40
CA HIS A 42 -11.62 -7.16 -0.56
C HIS A 42 -12.18 -7.81 0.73
N GLN A 43 -11.45 -7.75 1.84
CA GLN A 43 -11.94 -8.22 3.14
C GLN A 43 -13.16 -7.39 3.59
N PRO A 44 -14.28 -8.03 3.98
CA PRO A 44 -15.53 -7.35 4.38
C PRO A 44 -15.41 -6.58 5.70
N VAL A 45 -14.34 -6.79 6.48
CA VAL A 45 -13.96 -5.98 7.66
C VAL A 45 -13.43 -4.59 7.25
N GLY A 46 -13.52 -4.28 5.95
CA GLY A 46 -12.91 -3.21 5.19
C GLY A 46 -13.10 -1.80 5.75
N ARG A 47 -11.97 -1.07 5.75
CA ARG A 47 -11.78 0.35 6.05
C ARG A 47 -12.27 0.84 7.41
N LEU A 48 -13.52 0.63 7.80
CA LEU A 48 -14.08 1.17 9.04
C LEU A 48 -13.45 0.53 10.29
N ALA A 49 -13.17 -0.77 10.28
CA ALA A 49 -12.43 -1.41 11.36
C ALA A 49 -10.98 -0.90 11.43
N ARG A 50 -10.31 -0.73 10.29
CA ARG A 50 -8.96 -0.13 10.21
C ARG A 50 -8.92 1.33 10.69
N LEU A 51 -9.90 2.14 10.30
CA LEU A 51 -10.07 3.52 10.78
C LEU A 51 -10.37 3.57 12.28
N ARG A 52 -11.20 2.63 12.79
CA ARG A 52 -11.48 2.50 14.23
C ARG A 52 -10.25 2.06 15.02
N GLN A 53 -9.39 1.22 14.44
CA GLN A 53 -8.13 0.81 15.04
C GLN A 53 -7.10 1.94 15.06
N ALA A 54 -7.11 2.81 14.04
CA ALA A 54 -6.29 4.03 14.01
C ALA A 54 -6.84 5.14 14.93
N ARG A 55 -8.12 5.08 15.32
CA ARG A 55 -8.77 6.04 16.21
C ARG A 55 -8.17 5.96 17.61
N GLY A 56 -7.35 6.94 17.96
CA GLY A 56 -6.69 7.06 19.27
C GLY A 56 -5.16 6.99 19.20
N LEU A 57 -4.58 6.48 18.11
CA LEU A 57 -3.12 6.48 17.91
C LEU A 57 -2.55 7.90 17.88
N TRP A 58 -3.27 8.84 17.27
CA TRP A 58 -2.86 10.25 17.22
C TRP A 58 -3.33 11.02 18.46
N ALA A 59 -4.38 10.56 19.15
CA ALA A 59 -4.87 11.22 20.36
C ALA A 59 -3.90 11.10 21.55
N ALA A 60 -3.01 10.11 21.52
CA ALA A 60 -1.99 9.88 22.56
C ALA A 60 -0.61 10.44 22.18
N SER A 61 -0.47 11.11 21.04
CA SER A 61 0.80 11.71 20.62
C SER A 61 0.90 13.13 21.17
N GLU A 62 1.83 13.34 22.09
CA GLU A 62 2.14 14.67 22.66
C GLU A 62 2.89 15.57 21.67
N ASP A 63 3.43 14.99 20.58
CA ASP A 63 4.23 15.67 19.56
C ASP A 63 3.41 16.12 18.32
N LEU A 64 2.09 16.26 18.45
CA LEU A 64 1.28 16.75 17.34
C LEU A 64 1.49 18.27 17.14
N PRO A 65 1.81 18.71 15.91
CA PRO A 65 1.93 20.14 15.60
C PRO A 65 0.60 20.86 15.83
N SER A 66 0.68 22.16 16.10
CA SER A 66 -0.52 22.94 16.36
C SER A 66 -1.42 23.01 15.11
N TRP A 67 -2.74 23.15 15.30
CA TRP A 67 -3.70 23.24 14.18
C TRP A 67 -3.33 24.29 13.10
N PRO A 68 -2.80 25.48 13.46
CA PRO A 68 -2.29 26.43 12.47
C PRO A 68 -1.13 25.90 11.61
N ASP A 69 -0.18 25.18 12.22
CA ASP A 69 1.00 24.64 11.53
C ASP A 69 0.57 23.58 10.51
N LEU A 70 -0.29 22.65 10.96
CA LEU A 70 -0.92 21.61 10.13
C LEU A 70 -1.68 22.18 8.93
N ARG A 71 -2.37 23.33 9.13
CA ARG A 71 -3.10 24.02 8.06
C ARG A 71 -2.17 24.72 7.08
N SER A 72 -1.00 25.19 7.51
CA SER A 72 -0.04 25.88 6.65
C SER A 72 0.69 24.91 5.69
N GLU A 73 0.99 23.69 6.13
CA GLU A 73 1.57 22.64 5.28
C GLU A 73 0.64 22.26 4.12
N LEU A 74 -0.67 22.13 4.39
CA LEU A 74 -1.67 21.76 3.39
C LEU A 74 -2.03 22.90 2.43
N ASN A 75 -1.76 24.14 2.81
CA ASN A 75 -1.94 25.33 1.97
C ASN A 75 -0.67 25.68 1.17
N SER A 76 0.43 24.95 1.38
CA SER A 76 1.64 25.10 0.60
C SER A 76 1.38 24.52 -0.79
N GLU A 77 0.97 25.40 -1.71
CA GLU A 77 0.93 25.10 -3.13
C GLU A 77 2.31 24.52 -3.50
N ALA A 78 2.32 23.28 -4.00
CA ALA A 78 3.56 22.61 -4.41
C ALA A 78 4.35 23.60 -5.28
N PRO A 79 5.67 23.80 -5.05
CA PRO A 79 6.43 24.69 -5.89
C PRO A 79 6.27 24.22 -7.34
N ALA A 80 5.79 25.11 -8.21
CA ALA A 80 5.76 24.88 -9.64
C ALA A 80 7.19 24.50 -10.05
N VAL A 81 7.37 23.23 -10.39
CA VAL A 81 8.66 22.71 -10.83
C VAL A 81 8.95 23.37 -12.19
N PRO A 82 10.05 24.13 -12.33
CA PRO A 82 10.44 24.72 -13.62
C PRO A 82 10.92 23.67 -14.62
#